data_AF-A0A0S8H346-F1
#
_entry.id   AF-A0A0S8H346-F1
#
_cell.length_a   1.000
_cell.length_b   1.000
_cell.length_c   1.000
_cell.angle_alpha   90.00
_cell.angle_beta   90.00
_cell.angle_gamma   90.00
#
_symmetry.space_group_name_H-M   'P 1'
#
loop_
_entity.id
_entity.type
_entity.pdbx_description
1 polymer ?
#
loop_
_entity_poly.entity_id
_entity_poly.type
_entity_poly.pdbx_seq_one_letter_code
_entity_poly.pdbx_strand_id
1 'polypeptide(L)'
;MPARRARDYRVVHVFVALCDNRNQGIVPVRAALGNGQDPKSNLYWGAMYGVKTYFRQRGHWEAAGLAGRSTQPAVLDRAVFRSRWQKPTAYVVADAYDGARMKAALTDFFNAAAGATAVELSARFGLGTVRLQAGGHADLVCFVGHNGLMDLKLPALPQSTGGPSPDCAVVLACNSRPYFAGPLGTAGCSPLITTTGLMAPEAYTLDAVIRSWAAGETPQQTRERAAHAYAKYQRCGLEAARGLFAAGAAAAGGPTGRR
;
A
#
# COMPACT_ATOMS: atom_id res chain seq x y z
N MET A 1 19.37 -14.27 -3.08
CA MET A 1 17.89 -14.40 -3.00
C MET A 1 17.36 -14.82 -4.37
N PRO A 2 16.28 -15.62 -4.46
CA PRO A 2 15.73 -15.98 -5.76
C PRO A 2 15.27 -14.74 -6.52
N ALA A 3 15.51 -14.68 -7.83
CA ALA A 3 15.11 -13.53 -8.65
C ALA A 3 13.57 -13.42 -8.78
N ARG A 4 13.07 -12.20 -9.00
CA ARG A 4 11.67 -11.97 -9.43
C ARG A 4 11.44 -12.75 -10.73
N ARG A 5 10.40 -13.59 -10.78
CA ARG A 5 10.06 -14.36 -11.98
C ARG A 5 9.63 -13.43 -13.09
N ALA A 6 10.04 -13.74 -14.33
CA ALA A 6 9.55 -13.03 -15.51
C ALA A 6 8.02 -13.11 -15.56
N ARG A 7 7.38 -11.96 -15.81
CA ARG A 7 5.93 -11.80 -15.81
C ARG A 7 5.48 -10.68 -16.74
N ASP A 8 4.29 -10.81 -17.30
CA ASP A 8 3.60 -9.83 -18.14
C ASP A 8 2.55 -9.01 -17.36
N TYR A 9 2.65 -9.04 -16.03
CA TYR A 9 1.76 -8.34 -15.09
C TYR A 9 2.55 -7.59 -14.03
N ARG A 10 1.88 -6.62 -13.41
CA ARG A 10 2.40 -5.84 -12.29
C ARG A 10 1.74 -6.24 -10.97
N VAL A 11 2.46 -6.16 -9.86
CA VAL A 11 2.00 -6.50 -8.51
C VAL A 11 2.24 -5.32 -7.57
N VAL A 12 1.17 -4.90 -6.91
CA VAL A 12 1.18 -3.95 -5.79
C VAL A 12 0.96 -4.74 -4.49
N HIS A 13 1.78 -4.50 -3.47
CA HIS A 13 1.55 -5.05 -2.14
C HIS A 13 1.20 -3.94 -1.14
N VAL A 14 0.00 -4.01 -0.56
CA VAL A 14 -0.55 -3.00 0.34
C VAL A 14 -0.54 -3.55 1.77
N PHE A 15 0.17 -2.85 2.65
CA PHE A 15 0.27 -3.09 4.09
C PHE A 15 -0.70 -2.15 4.79
N VAL A 16 -1.82 -2.68 5.25
CA VAL A 16 -2.85 -1.92 5.93
C VAL A 16 -2.70 -2.12 7.43
N ALA A 17 -2.19 -1.12 8.14
CA ALA A 17 -2.14 -1.13 9.60
C ALA A 17 -3.53 -0.77 10.14
N LEU A 18 -4.27 -1.76 10.64
CA LEU A 18 -5.66 -1.56 11.08
C LEU A 18 -5.74 -0.50 12.18
N CYS A 19 -6.78 0.34 12.11
CA CYS A 19 -7.02 1.41 13.08
C CYS A 19 -7.28 0.81 14.47
N ASP A 20 -6.56 1.27 15.49
CA ASP A 20 -6.67 0.73 16.85
C ASP A 20 -6.66 1.84 17.91
N ASN A 21 -7.81 2.09 18.52
CA ASN A 21 -7.97 3.12 19.56
C ASN A 21 -7.17 2.82 20.84
N ARG A 22 -6.80 1.56 21.08
CA ARG A 22 -6.17 1.13 22.34
C ARG A 22 -4.65 1.07 22.23
N ASN A 23 -4.15 0.67 21.07
CA ASN A 23 -2.74 0.33 20.88
C ASN A 23 -1.95 1.36 20.05
N GLN A 24 -2.62 2.36 19.48
CA GLN A 24 -1.98 3.40 18.66
C GLN A 24 -2.23 4.79 19.24
N GLY A 25 -1.29 5.71 19.03
CA GLY A 25 -1.38 7.12 19.43
C GLY A 25 -2.33 7.95 18.59
N ILE A 26 -3.45 7.37 18.15
CA ILE A 26 -4.45 8.03 17.31
C ILE A 26 -5.47 8.81 18.13
N VAL A 27 -6.09 9.82 17.52
CA VAL A 27 -7.35 10.36 18.04
C VAL A 27 -8.41 9.25 17.95
N PRO A 28 -9.05 8.85 19.06
CA PRO A 28 -9.99 7.73 19.04
C PRO A 28 -11.14 7.95 18.06
N VAL A 29 -11.42 6.94 17.25
CA VAL A 29 -12.61 6.88 16.40
C VAL A 29 -13.72 6.08 17.09
N ARG A 30 -14.88 5.92 16.44
CA ARG A 30 -15.95 5.05 16.95
C ARG A 30 -15.41 3.64 17.21
N ALA A 31 -15.78 3.05 18.35
CA ALA A 31 -15.21 1.78 18.84
C ALA A 31 -15.18 0.65 17.78
N ALA A 32 -16.24 0.51 16.98
CA ALA A 32 -16.29 -0.50 15.93
C ALA A 32 -15.26 -0.25 14.79
N LEU A 33 -14.97 1.01 14.48
CA LEU A 33 -14.00 1.39 13.44
C LEU A 33 -12.55 1.31 13.94
N GLY A 34 -12.35 1.57 15.24
CA GLY A 34 -11.06 1.58 15.91
C GLY A 34 -10.72 0.30 16.67
N ASN A 35 -11.36 -0.82 16.34
CA ASN A 35 -10.98 -2.14 16.85
C ASN A 35 -9.94 -2.75 15.89
N GLY A 36 -8.66 -2.73 16.28
CA GLY A 36 -7.55 -3.21 15.47
C GLY A 36 -7.53 -4.73 15.25
N GLN A 37 -8.34 -5.48 16.00
CA GLN A 37 -8.45 -6.93 15.92
C GLN A 37 -9.71 -7.39 15.18
N ASP A 38 -10.56 -6.47 14.72
CA ASP A 38 -11.73 -6.78 13.89
C ASP A 38 -11.60 -6.16 12.48
N PRO A 39 -11.01 -6.89 11.51
CA PRO A 39 -10.88 -6.41 10.14
C PRO A 39 -12.24 -6.05 9.50
N LYS A 40 -13.34 -6.73 9.89
CA LYS A 40 -14.63 -6.62 9.19
C LYS A 40 -15.23 -5.22 9.29
N SER A 41 -15.06 -4.54 10.42
CA SER A 41 -15.56 -3.19 10.64
C SER A 41 -14.48 -2.11 10.63
N ASN A 42 -13.20 -2.49 10.63
CA ASN A 42 -12.11 -1.55 10.79
C ASN A 42 -12.10 -0.42 9.75
N LEU A 43 -11.78 0.80 10.20
CA LEU A 43 -11.75 2.03 9.40
C LEU A 43 -10.97 1.88 8.09
N TYR A 44 -9.79 1.24 8.14
CA TYR A 44 -8.89 1.16 7.00
C TYR A 44 -9.08 -0.11 6.14
N TRP A 45 -9.98 -1.02 6.54
CA TRP A 45 -10.14 -2.31 5.84
C TRP A 45 -11.58 -2.64 5.47
N GLY A 46 -12.42 -2.93 6.45
CA GLY A 46 -13.78 -3.44 6.26
C GLY A 46 -14.87 -2.38 6.24
N ALA A 47 -14.61 -1.18 6.77
CA ALA A 47 -15.51 -0.04 6.67
C ALA A 47 -15.73 0.39 5.20
N MET A 48 -16.70 1.28 4.96
CA MET A 48 -17.12 1.70 3.61
C MET A 48 -15.95 2.14 2.70
N TYR A 49 -14.99 2.89 3.26
CA TYR A 49 -13.80 3.36 2.52
C TYR A 49 -12.52 2.62 2.91
N GLY A 50 -12.63 1.51 3.65
CA GLY A 50 -11.52 0.61 3.91
C GLY A 50 -11.10 -0.15 2.66
N VAL A 51 -9.83 -0.58 2.59
CA VAL A 51 -9.21 -1.12 1.37
C VAL A 51 -9.97 -2.29 0.77
N LYS A 52 -10.30 -3.32 1.56
CA LYS A 52 -11.00 -4.51 1.05
C LYS A 52 -12.40 -4.17 0.56
N THR A 53 -13.17 -3.43 1.36
CA THR A 53 -14.55 -3.08 1.02
C THR A 53 -14.61 -2.16 -0.19
N TYR A 54 -13.79 -1.12 -0.22
CA TYR A 54 -13.76 -0.16 -1.32
C TYR A 54 -13.39 -0.84 -2.64
N PHE A 55 -12.28 -1.58 -2.69
CA PHE A 55 -11.83 -2.22 -3.94
C PHE A 55 -12.86 -3.22 -4.46
N ARG A 56 -13.48 -4.01 -3.57
CA ARG A 56 -14.54 -4.97 -3.95
C ARG A 56 -15.77 -4.29 -4.56
N GLN A 57 -16.08 -3.06 -4.16
CA GLN A 57 -17.24 -2.31 -4.67
C GLN A 57 -16.96 -1.57 -5.99
N ARG A 58 -15.70 -1.52 -6.46
CA ARG A 58 -15.35 -0.83 -7.70
C ARG A 58 -15.35 -1.79 -8.87
N GLY A 59 -16.19 -1.50 -9.87
CA GLY A 59 -16.29 -2.28 -11.11
C GLY A 59 -15.02 -2.28 -11.97
N HIS A 60 -13.97 -1.55 -11.65
CA HIS A 60 -12.69 -1.69 -12.37
C HIS A 60 -11.78 -2.75 -11.72
N TRP A 61 -12.10 -3.24 -10.52
CA TRP A 61 -11.40 -4.33 -9.85
C TRP A 61 -12.23 -5.61 -9.84
N GLU A 62 -11.57 -6.76 -9.98
CA GLU A 62 -12.14 -8.07 -9.70
C GLU A 62 -11.44 -8.68 -8.50
N ALA A 63 -12.20 -9.17 -7.52
CA ALA A 63 -11.65 -9.82 -6.33
C ALA A 63 -11.34 -11.30 -6.60
N ALA A 64 -10.23 -11.79 -6.06
CA ALA A 64 -9.85 -13.20 -6.15
C ALA A 64 -10.43 -14.03 -5.01
N GLY A 65 -10.65 -15.32 -5.27
CA GLY A 65 -10.67 -16.32 -4.21
C GLY A 65 -9.25 -16.68 -3.78
N LEU A 66 -9.03 -16.90 -2.48
CA LEU A 66 -7.74 -17.30 -1.93
C LEU A 66 -7.82 -18.69 -1.30
N ALA A 67 -6.77 -19.49 -1.51
CA ALA A 67 -6.60 -20.75 -0.81
C ALA A 67 -5.87 -20.49 0.52
N GLY A 68 -6.61 -20.53 1.63
CA GLY A 68 -6.05 -20.37 2.97
C GLY A 68 -5.86 -18.92 3.45
N ARG A 69 -5.27 -18.79 4.64
CA ARG A 69 -4.94 -17.50 5.28
C ARG A 69 -3.47 -17.14 5.03
N SER A 70 -3.12 -15.88 5.33
CA SER A 70 -1.71 -15.47 5.36
C SER A 70 -0.94 -16.33 6.37
N THR A 71 0.30 -16.69 6.04
CA THR A 71 1.21 -17.37 6.96
C THR A 71 1.85 -16.40 7.96
N GLN A 72 1.70 -15.09 7.75
CA GLN A 72 2.20 -14.07 8.67
C GLN A 72 1.25 -13.90 9.86
N PRO A 73 1.66 -14.17 11.11
CA PRO A 73 0.76 -14.14 12.27
C PRO A 73 0.16 -12.77 12.56
N ALA A 74 0.84 -11.68 12.17
CA ALA A 74 0.35 -10.32 12.33
C ALA A 74 -0.73 -9.94 11.31
N VAL A 75 -0.95 -10.73 10.25
CA VAL A 75 -1.94 -10.46 9.20
C VAL A 75 -3.24 -11.21 9.51
N LEU A 76 -4.29 -10.44 9.82
CA LEU A 76 -5.60 -10.98 10.21
C LEU A 76 -6.48 -11.34 9.00
N ASP A 77 -6.30 -10.64 7.87
CA ASP A 77 -7.07 -10.84 6.64
C ASP A 77 -6.22 -10.44 5.42
N ARG A 78 -6.49 -11.09 4.29
CA ARG A 78 -5.84 -10.80 3.00
C ARG A 78 -6.89 -10.71 1.91
N ALA A 79 -6.74 -9.72 1.02
CA ALA A 79 -7.54 -9.59 -0.18
C ALA A 79 -6.64 -9.44 -1.41
N VAL A 80 -7.05 -10.03 -2.53
CA VAL A 80 -6.35 -9.89 -3.81
C VAL A 80 -7.32 -9.40 -4.87
N PHE A 81 -6.88 -8.43 -5.67
CA PHE A 81 -7.66 -7.85 -6.76
C PHE A 81 -6.86 -7.85 -8.06
N ARG A 82 -7.54 -7.93 -9.21
CA ARG A 82 -6.95 -7.67 -10.53
C ARG A 82 -7.65 -6.53 -11.27
N SER A 83 -6.89 -5.75 -12.00
CA SER A 83 -7.40 -4.65 -12.83
C SER A 83 -8.16 -5.17 -14.04
N ARG A 84 -9.32 -4.55 -14.36
CA ARG A 84 -10.13 -4.86 -15.56
C ARG A 84 -10.01 -3.85 -16.70
N TRP A 85 -9.26 -2.76 -16.51
CA TRP A 85 -9.27 -1.62 -17.44
C TRP A 85 -7.97 -1.44 -18.26
N GLN A 86 -6.92 -2.22 -18.00
CA GLN A 86 -5.61 -2.00 -18.63
C GLN A 86 -4.80 -3.28 -18.85
N LYS A 87 -3.78 -3.14 -19.71
CA LYS A 87 -2.66 -4.07 -19.89
C LYS A 87 -1.33 -3.30 -19.78
N PRO A 88 -0.26 -3.87 -19.18
CA PRO A 88 -0.26 -5.13 -18.44
C PRO A 88 -1.20 -5.09 -17.22
N THR A 89 -1.72 -6.26 -16.83
CA THR A 89 -2.67 -6.36 -15.71
C THR A 89 -1.96 -5.99 -14.40
N ALA A 90 -2.60 -5.14 -13.59
CA ALA A 90 -2.15 -4.85 -12.24
C ALA A 90 -2.90 -5.74 -11.24
N TYR A 91 -2.15 -6.44 -10.39
CA TYR A 91 -2.66 -7.17 -9.23
C TYR A 91 -2.38 -6.38 -7.96
N VAL A 92 -3.35 -6.32 -7.06
CA VAL A 92 -3.18 -5.75 -5.72
C VAL A 92 -3.31 -6.89 -4.73
N VAL A 93 -2.25 -7.16 -3.97
CA VAL A 93 -2.28 -7.99 -2.77
C VAL A 93 -2.37 -7.02 -1.61
N ALA A 94 -3.37 -7.14 -0.75
CA ALA A 94 -3.55 -6.27 0.39
C ALA A 94 -3.67 -7.11 1.66
N ASP A 95 -2.90 -6.73 2.68
CA ASP A 95 -2.82 -7.41 3.97
C ASP A 95 -3.28 -6.47 5.09
N ALA A 96 -4.25 -6.94 5.85
CA ALA A 96 -4.75 -6.28 7.05
C ALA A 96 -3.93 -6.73 8.27
N TYR A 97 -3.04 -5.88 8.73
CA TYR A 97 -2.23 -6.12 9.93
C TYR A 97 -3.03 -5.79 11.17
N ASP A 98 -2.98 -6.69 12.16
CA ASP A 98 -3.50 -6.46 13.51
C ASP A 98 -3.04 -5.08 14.02
N GLY A 99 -3.99 -4.23 14.40
CA GLY A 99 -3.72 -2.87 14.84
C GLY A 99 -2.84 -2.77 16.09
N ALA A 100 -2.80 -3.83 16.91
CA ALA A 100 -1.88 -3.96 18.04
C ALA A 100 -0.43 -4.31 17.60
N ARG A 101 -0.23 -4.66 16.33
CA ARG A 101 1.05 -5.11 15.77
C ARG A 101 1.65 -4.10 14.79
N MET A 102 1.50 -2.80 15.07
CA MET A 102 2.04 -1.70 14.25
C MET A 102 3.54 -1.87 13.93
N LYS A 103 4.35 -2.29 14.91
CA LYS A 103 5.78 -2.55 14.69
C LYS A 103 6.01 -3.63 13.62
N ALA A 104 5.22 -4.71 13.62
CA ALA A 104 5.33 -5.77 12.62
C ALA A 104 4.93 -5.25 11.23
N ALA A 105 3.83 -4.50 11.13
CA ALA A 105 3.38 -3.91 9.88
C ALA A 105 4.46 -3.00 9.25
N LEU A 106 5.08 -2.13 10.05
CA LEU A 106 6.17 -1.26 9.61
C LEU A 106 7.42 -2.05 9.22
N THR A 107 7.83 -3.02 10.04
CA THR A 107 8.98 -3.88 9.74
C THR A 107 8.79 -4.64 8.43
N ASP A 108 7.64 -5.25 8.21
CA ASP A 108 7.36 -6.01 6.98
C ASP A 108 7.25 -5.09 5.76
N PHE A 109 6.64 -3.91 5.91
CA PHE A 109 6.59 -2.89 4.85
C PHE A 109 7.99 -2.45 4.42
N PHE A 110 8.86 -2.07 5.35
CA PHE A 110 10.21 -1.63 5.02
C PHE A 110 11.10 -2.78 4.51
N ASN A 111 10.94 -3.99 5.05
CA ASN A 111 11.64 -5.16 4.52
C ASN A 111 11.23 -5.44 3.07
N ALA A 112 9.93 -5.37 2.77
CA ALA A 112 9.45 -5.48 1.40
C ALA A 112 10.00 -4.37 0.50
N ALA A 113 10.00 -3.12 0.97
CA ALA A 113 10.61 -2.00 0.24
C ALA A 113 12.10 -2.24 -0.07
N ALA A 114 12.82 -2.92 0.83
CA ALA A 114 14.22 -3.28 0.66
C ALA A 114 14.49 -4.47 -0.28
N GLY A 115 13.44 -5.08 -0.84
CA GLY A 115 13.53 -6.32 -1.65
C GLY A 115 13.61 -7.60 -0.82
N ALA A 116 13.50 -7.51 0.52
CA ALA A 116 13.45 -8.67 1.40
C ALA A 116 12.01 -9.23 1.53
N THR A 117 11.90 -10.41 2.15
CA THR A 117 10.61 -11.00 2.57
C THR A 117 9.63 -11.14 1.40
N ALA A 118 10.07 -11.77 0.30
CA ALA A 118 9.20 -12.10 -0.82
C ALA A 118 8.05 -13.02 -0.36
N VAL A 119 6.85 -12.75 -0.85
CA VAL A 119 5.63 -13.51 -0.53
C VAL A 119 5.12 -14.17 -1.80
N GLU A 120 4.99 -15.49 -1.79
CA GLU A 120 4.32 -16.23 -2.87
C GLU A 120 2.90 -16.61 -2.46
N LEU A 121 1.94 -16.42 -3.36
CA LEU A 121 0.55 -16.82 -3.14
C LEU A 121 -0.14 -17.21 -4.45
N SER A 122 -1.18 -18.03 -4.34
CA SER A 122 -2.06 -18.38 -5.47
C SER A 122 -3.41 -17.68 -5.32
N ALA A 123 -3.83 -16.98 -6.36
CA ALA A 123 -5.10 -16.25 -6.42
C ALA A 123 -5.98 -16.81 -7.54
N ARG A 124 -7.24 -17.15 -7.22
CA ARG A 124 -8.20 -17.71 -8.17
C ARG A 124 -9.12 -16.62 -8.72
N PHE A 125 -9.18 -16.52 -10.04
CA PHE A 125 -10.11 -15.65 -10.78
C PHE A 125 -10.92 -16.50 -11.76
N GLY A 126 -12.21 -16.66 -11.49
CA GLY A 126 -13.04 -17.64 -12.21
C GLY A 126 -12.50 -19.06 -12.05
N LEU A 127 -12.24 -19.73 -13.17
CA LEU A 127 -11.62 -21.06 -13.21
C LEU A 127 -10.08 -21.04 -13.23
N GLY A 128 -9.48 -19.85 -13.43
CA GLY A 128 -8.03 -19.70 -13.52
C GLY A 128 -7.36 -19.45 -12.17
N THR A 129 -6.13 -19.94 -12.01
CA THR A 129 -5.27 -19.64 -10.85
C THR A 129 -4.01 -18.92 -11.32
N VAL A 130 -3.66 -17.83 -10.65
CA VAL A 130 -2.45 -17.03 -10.91
C VAL A 130 -1.53 -17.12 -9.70
N ARG A 131 -0.24 -17.40 -9.93
CA ARG A 131 0.80 -17.34 -8.89
C ARG A 131 1.37 -15.92 -8.84
N LEU A 132 1.27 -15.26 -7.70
CA LEU A 132 1.76 -13.90 -7.49
C LEU A 132 2.98 -13.92 -6.58
N GLN A 133 3.92 -13.02 -6.87
CA GLN A 133 5.06 -12.71 -6.00
C GLN A 133 4.91 -11.26 -5.50
N ALA A 134 4.60 -11.11 -4.22
CA ALA A 134 4.46 -9.86 -3.49
C ALA A 134 5.63 -9.67 -2.49
N GLY A 135 5.50 -8.74 -1.54
CA GLY A 135 6.61 -8.39 -0.63
C GLY A 135 7.76 -7.76 -1.40
N GLY A 136 9.00 -8.20 -1.14
CA GLY A 136 10.19 -7.75 -1.88
C GLY A 136 10.13 -7.95 -3.40
N HIS A 137 9.26 -8.84 -3.89
CA HIS A 137 9.07 -9.07 -5.32
C HIS A 137 7.87 -8.31 -5.93
N ALA A 138 7.20 -7.44 -5.17
CA ALA A 138 6.21 -6.51 -5.73
C ALA A 138 6.89 -5.40 -6.55
N ASP A 139 6.18 -4.82 -7.52
CA ASP A 139 6.68 -3.66 -8.27
C ASP A 139 6.42 -2.34 -7.51
N LEU A 140 5.35 -2.30 -6.71
CA LEU A 140 5.00 -1.18 -5.84
C LEU A 140 4.61 -1.71 -4.45
N VAL A 141 5.07 -1.06 -3.40
CA VAL A 141 4.58 -1.29 -2.03
C VAL A 141 3.82 -0.08 -1.52
N CYS A 142 2.75 -0.32 -0.77
CA CYS A 142 1.92 0.74 -0.21
C CYS A 142 1.74 0.52 1.28
N PHE A 143 1.86 1.57 2.08
CA PHE A 143 1.46 1.58 3.49
C PHE A 143 0.21 2.45 3.66
N VAL A 144 -0.78 1.93 4.37
CA VAL A 144 -2.05 2.63 4.65
C VAL A 144 -2.40 2.46 6.13
N GLY A 145 -2.64 3.58 6.82
CA GLY A 145 -3.14 3.57 8.19
C GLY A 145 -2.51 4.66 9.05
N HIS A 146 -2.44 4.43 10.36
CA HIS A 146 -1.77 5.36 11.28
C HIS A 146 -0.27 5.48 10.98
N ASN A 147 0.30 6.66 11.18
CA ASN A 147 1.75 6.85 11.13
C ASN A 147 2.39 6.31 12.41
N GLY A 148 2.63 5.00 12.44
CA GLY A 148 3.24 4.35 13.60
C GLY A 148 4.63 4.91 13.96
N LEU A 149 5.38 5.49 13.01
CA LEU A 149 6.68 6.10 13.29
C LEU A 149 6.58 7.40 14.12
N MET A 150 5.38 7.94 14.32
CA MET A 150 5.12 8.99 15.31
C MET A 150 5.07 8.44 16.74
N ASP A 151 4.72 7.16 16.92
CA ASP A 151 4.52 6.52 18.22
C ASP A 151 5.75 5.70 18.65
N LEU A 152 6.46 5.11 17.68
CA LEU A 152 7.52 4.15 17.94
C LEU A 152 8.75 4.37 17.07
N LYS A 153 9.88 3.85 17.56
CA LYS A 153 11.11 3.71 16.80
C LYS A 153 11.33 2.25 16.43
N LEU A 154 11.68 1.99 15.17
CA LEU A 154 12.13 0.67 14.76
C LEU A 154 13.55 0.45 15.27
N PRO A 155 13.87 -0.75 15.81
CA PRO A 155 15.21 -1.04 16.36
C PRO A 155 16.28 -1.06 15.27
N ALA A 156 15.89 -1.43 14.05
CA ALA A 156 16.73 -1.40 12.87
C ALA A 156 15.87 -1.05 11.66
N LEU A 157 16.46 -0.28 10.74
CA LEU A 157 15.90 -0.04 9.41
C LEU A 157 16.57 -0.97 8.42
N PRO A 158 15.82 -1.65 7.54
CA PRO A 158 16.41 -2.54 6.56
C PRO A 158 17.23 -1.75 5.54
N GLN A 159 18.32 -2.38 5.11
CA GLN A 159 19.12 -1.91 3.99
C GLN A 159 18.66 -2.60 2.71
N SER A 160 18.81 -1.92 1.58
CA SER A 160 18.60 -2.54 0.27
C SER A 160 19.35 -3.86 0.17
N THR A 161 18.66 -4.89 -0.34
CA THR A 161 19.26 -6.20 -0.59
C THR A 161 20.17 -6.23 -1.83
N GLY A 162 20.20 -5.16 -2.62
CA GLY A 162 20.94 -5.09 -3.89
C GLY A 162 20.38 -5.99 -5.01
N GLY A 163 19.27 -6.69 -4.76
CA GLY A 163 18.56 -7.54 -5.72
C GLY A 163 17.23 -6.93 -6.17
N PRO A 164 16.35 -7.73 -6.81
CA PRO A 164 15.02 -7.26 -7.21
C PRO A 164 14.22 -6.71 -6.01
N SER A 165 13.79 -5.46 -6.11
CA SER A 165 13.01 -4.76 -5.09
C SER A 165 11.86 -3.96 -5.73
N PRO A 166 10.88 -3.47 -4.95
CA PRO A 166 9.90 -2.50 -5.44
C PRO A 166 10.60 -1.21 -5.88
N ASP A 167 10.18 -0.66 -7.02
CA ASP A 167 10.79 0.56 -7.58
C ASP A 167 10.46 1.78 -6.73
N CYS A 168 9.24 1.79 -6.19
CA CYS A 168 8.75 2.89 -5.39
C CYS A 168 7.72 2.46 -4.34
N ALA A 169 7.46 3.38 -3.42
CA ALA A 169 6.55 3.19 -2.30
C ALA A 169 5.50 4.31 -2.22
N VAL A 170 4.29 3.96 -1.80
CA VAL A 170 3.22 4.92 -1.47
C VAL A 170 2.95 4.84 0.03
N VAL A 171 2.86 5.97 0.72
CA VAL A 171 2.56 6.00 2.16
C VAL A 171 1.41 6.96 2.43
N LEU A 172 0.23 6.38 2.66
CA LEU A 172 -0.97 7.09 3.10
C LEU A 172 -1.11 6.94 4.62
N ALA A 173 -0.55 7.90 5.33
CA ALA A 173 -0.64 8.05 6.78
C ALA A 173 -0.54 9.53 7.15
N CYS A 174 -0.84 9.92 8.39
CA CYS A 174 -0.67 11.30 8.82
C CYS A 174 0.80 11.75 8.79
N ASN A 175 1.10 12.88 8.15
CA ASN A 175 2.43 13.49 8.10
C ASN A 175 3.55 12.49 7.75
N SER A 176 3.36 11.67 6.71
CA SER A 176 4.25 10.53 6.45
C SER A 176 5.60 10.93 5.85
N ARG A 177 5.67 12.03 5.10
CA ARG A 177 6.90 12.45 4.40
C ARG A 177 8.14 12.54 5.31
N PRO A 178 8.13 13.30 6.42
CA PRO A 178 9.33 13.42 7.26
C PRO A 178 9.73 12.13 7.98
N TYR A 179 8.81 11.17 8.15
CA TYR A 179 9.08 9.93 8.89
C TYR A 179 9.51 8.78 7.98
N PHE A 180 8.90 8.66 6.79
CA PHE A 180 9.11 7.51 5.92
C PHE A 180 10.19 7.73 4.85
N ALA A 181 10.47 8.98 4.46
CA ALA A 181 11.41 9.24 3.35
C ALA A 181 12.83 8.72 3.64
N GLY A 182 13.35 8.93 4.85
CA GLY A 182 14.67 8.41 5.26
C GLY A 182 14.74 6.89 5.25
N PRO A 183 13.85 6.18 5.99
CA PRO A 183 13.77 4.72 5.96
C PRO A 183 13.57 4.09 4.57
N LEU A 184 12.78 4.73 3.71
CA LEU A 184 12.61 4.28 2.32
C LEU A 184 13.90 4.46 1.52
N GLY A 185 14.61 5.57 1.72
CA GLY A 185 15.94 5.81 1.14
C GLY A 185 16.96 4.74 1.53
N THR A 186 17.01 4.34 2.81
CA THR A 186 17.91 3.26 3.27
C THR A 186 17.53 1.89 2.69
N ALA A 187 16.24 1.67 2.45
CA ALA A 187 15.73 0.48 1.77
C ALA A 187 16.03 0.49 0.25
N GLY A 188 16.52 1.60 -0.32
CA GLY A 188 16.71 1.74 -1.75
C GLY A 188 15.40 1.87 -2.53
N CYS A 189 14.31 2.27 -1.88
CA CYS A 189 12.99 2.41 -2.47
C CYS A 189 12.58 3.89 -2.50
N SER A 190 12.17 4.41 -3.66
CA SER A 190 11.82 5.83 -3.77
C SER A 190 10.37 6.10 -3.35
N PRO A 191 10.07 7.10 -2.51
CA PRO A 191 8.69 7.46 -2.20
C PRO A 191 8.01 8.05 -3.44
N LEU A 192 6.97 7.41 -3.98
CA LEU A 192 6.14 7.92 -5.08
C LEU A 192 5.13 8.97 -4.58
N ILE A 193 4.39 8.64 -3.52
CA ILE A 193 3.45 9.54 -2.84
C ILE A 193 3.64 9.40 -1.33
N THR A 194 3.81 10.53 -0.67
CA THR A 194 3.75 10.68 0.80
C THR A 194 2.82 11.83 1.15
N THR A 195 2.57 12.05 2.44
CA THR A 195 1.69 13.11 2.93
C THR A 195 2.47 14.12 3.78
N THR A 196 2.03 15.37 3.79
CA THR A 196 2.68 16.49 4.49
C THR A 196 1.90 16.96 5.72
N GLY A 197 0.71 16.41 5.95
CA GLY A 197 -0.18 16.81 7.03
C GLY A 197 -1.07 15.67 7.52
N LEU A 198 -1.95 15.99 8.46
CA LEU A 198 -2.95 15.04 8.97
C LEU A 198 -3.98 14.72 7.89
N MET A 199 -4.35 13.45 7.77
CA MET A 199 -5.23 12.99 6.70
C MET A 199 -5.99 11.72 7.06
N ALA A 200 -7.10 11.47 6.37
CA ALA A 200 -7.82 10.20 6.43
C ALA A 200 -7.21 9.19 5.42
N PRO A 201 -6.49 8.14 5.87
CA PRO A 201 -5.78 7.22 4.98
C PRO A 201 -6.75 6.15 4.43
N GLU A 202 -7.67 6.60 3.59
CA GLU A 202 -8.75 5.79 3.04
C GLU A 202 -8.49 5.35 1.59
N ALA A 203 -9.20 4.30 1.17
CA ALA A 203 -8.87 3.55 -0.05
C ALA A 203 -9.15 4.28 -1.37
N TYR A 204 -9.94 5.36 -1.38
CA TYR A 204 -10.18 6.12 -2.62
C TYR A 204 -8.91 6.82 -3.11
N THR A 205 -8.04 7.28 -2.21
CA THR A 205 -6.76 7.87 -2.58
C THR A 205 -5.80 6.78 -3.04
N LEU A 206 -5.78 5.64 -2.34
CA LEU A 206 -4.99 4.47 -2.74
C LEU A 206 -5.36 3.99 -4.16
N ASP A 207 -6.65 3.86 -4.44
CA ASP A 207 -7.16 3.48 -5.76
C ASP A 207 -6.69 4.45 -6.85
N ALA A 208 -6.85 5.75 -6.62
CA ALA A 208 -6.44 6.77 -7.59
C ALA A 208 -4.93 6.73 -7.88
N VAL A 209 -4.11 6.54 -6.83
CA VAL A 209 -2.65 6.42 -6.94
C VAL A 209 -2.25 5.15 -7.67
N ILE A 210 -2.82 3.99 -7.32
CA ILE A 210 -2.51 2.71 -7.99
C ILE A 210 -2.88 2.77 -9.46
N ARG A 211 -4.05 3.35 -9.81
CA ARG A 211 -4.45 3.49 -11.22
C ARG A 211 -3.52 4.40 -12.01
N SER A 212 -3.07 5.50 -11.40
CA SER A 212 -2.09 6.41 -12.01
C SER A 212 -0.75 5.72 -12.27
N TRP A 213 -0.21 5.04 -11.25
CA TRP A 213 1.03 4.29 -11.35
C TRP A 213 0.93 3.16 -12.39
N ALA A 214 -0.19 2.43 -12.39
CA ALA A 214 -0.41 1.33 -13.33
C ALA A 214 -0.51 1.83 -14.78
N ALA A 215 -0.98 3.06 -14.99
CA ALA A 215 -1.00 3.74 -16.28
C ALA A 215 0.36 4.33 -16.71
N GLY A 216 1.38 4.28 -15.85
CA GLY A 216 2.71 4.83 -16.13
C GLY A 216 2.77 6.36 -16.07
N GLU A 217 1.85 6.98 -15.35
CA GLU A 217 1.84 8.44 -15.17
C GLU A 217 2.98 8.92 -14.28
N THR A 218 3.36 10.19 -14.42
CA THR A 218 4.43 10.80 -13.64
C THR A 218 4.07 10.94 -12.15
N PRO A 219 5.05 11.09 -11.25
CA PRO A 219 4.77 11.36 -9.83
C PRO A 219 3.84 12.57 -9.62
N GLN A 220 3.97 13.62 -10.44
CA GLN A 220 3.15 14.82 -10.37
C GLN A 220 1.71 14.55 -10.81
N GLN A 221 1.51 13.79 -11.89
CA GLN A 221 0.18 13.34 -12.32
C GLN A 221 -0.47 12.42 -11.28
N THR A 222 0.32 11.54 -10.66
CA THR A 222 -0.10 10.68 -9.55
C THR A 222 -0.56 11.50 -8.35
N ARG A 223 0.20 12.54 -7.97
CA ARG A 223 -0.16 13.47 -6.90
C ARG A 223 -1.46 14.20 -7.22
N GLU A 224 -1.64 14.65 -8.45
CA GLU A 224 -2.86 15.35 -8.86
C GLU A 224 -4.10 14.45 -8.76
N ARG A 225 -4.00 13.19 -9.20
CA ARG A 225 -5.07 12.20 -9.03
C ARG A 225 -5.37 11.89 -7.57
N ALA A 226 -4.33 11.80 -6.72
CA ALA A 226 -4.49 11.63 -5.27
C ALA A 226 -5.26 12.82 -4.65
N ALA A 227 -4.88 14.04 -5.02
CA ALA A 227 -5.52 15.27 -4.55
C ALA A 227 -6.99 15.36 -5.00
N HIS A 228 -7.29 15.09 -6.27
CA HIS A 228 -8.67 15.08 -6.77
C HIS A 228 -9.53 14.03 -6.06
N ALA A 229 -9.01 12.81 -5.86
CA ALA A 229 -9.73 11.78 -5.12
C ALA A 229 -9.99 12.22 -3.68
N TYR A 230 -8.97 12.73 -2.99
CA TYR A 230 -9.10 13.17 -1.61
C TYR A 230 -10.11 14.33 -1.45
N ALA A 231 -9.99 15.37 -2.28
CA ALA A 231 -10.88 16.53 -2.26
C ALA A 231 -12.35 16.13 -2.46
N LYS A 232 -12.62 15.16 -3.35
CA LYS A 232 -13.98 14.65 -3.62
C LYS A 232 -14.61 14.00 -2.38
N TYR A 233 -13.86 13.15 -1.68
CA TYR A 233 -14.42 12.40 -0.55
C TYR A 233 -14.40 13.19 0.76
N GLN A 234 -13.33 13.94 1.02
CA GLN A 234 -13.15 14.72 2.24
C GLN A 234 -13.74 16.13 2.17
N ARG A 235 -14.20 16.56 0.98
CA ARG A 235 -14.87 17.86 0.76
C ARG A 235 -14.03 19.06 1.23
N CYS A 236 -12.70 18.95 1.18
CA CYS A 236 -11.77 19.97 1.68
C CYS A 236 -11.30 20.99 0.61
N GLY A 237 -11.80 20.91 -0.61
CA GLY A 237 -11.31 21.68 -1.75
C GLY A 237 -10.00 21.12 -2.34
N LEU A 238 -9.76 21.41 -3.63
CA LEU A 238 -8.63 20.83 -4.37
C LEU A 238 -7.27 21.39 -3.92
N GLU A 239 -7.16 22.69 -3.67
CA GLU A 239 -5.90 23.32 -3.25
C GLU A 239 -5.40 22.76 -1.91
N ALA A 240 -6.30 22.60 -0.92
CA ALA A 240 -5.96 21.98 0.35
C ALA A 240 -5.50 20.52 0.16
N ALA A 241 -6.20 19.75 -0.70
CA ALA A 241 -5.81 18.39 -1.01
C ALA A 241 -4.46 18.31 -1.75
N ARG A 242 -4.16 19.25 -2.67
CA ARG A 242 -2.86 19.35 -3.34
C ARG A 242 -1.74 19.60 -2.34
N GLY A 243 -1.97 20.49 -1.38
CA GLY A 243 -1.01 20.80 -0.30
C GLY A 243 -0.69 19.60 0.58
N LEU A 244 -1.60 18.62 0.67
CA LEU A 244 -1.48 17.44 1.53
C LEU A 244 -0.58 16.34 0.97
N PHE A 245 -0.49 16.20 -0.36
CA PHE A 245 0.29 15.13 -1.00
C PHE A 245 1.62 15.66 -1.51
N ALA A 246 2.69 14.92 -1.25
CA ALA A 246 4.01 15.15 -1.82
C ALA A 246 4.34 14.03 -2.82
N ALA A 247 4.69 14.44 -4.04
CA ALA A 247 5.22 13.55 -5.06
C ALA A 247 6.71 13.28 -4.81
N GLY A 248 7.15 12.06 -5.12
CA GLY A 248 8.55 11.70 -5.23
C GLY A 248 9.29 12.40 -6.35
N ALA A 249 10.61 12.25 -6.35
CA ALA A 249 11.39 12.45 -7.57
C ALA A 249 11.03 11.35 -8.58
N ALA A 250 10.98 11.68 -9.88
CA ALA A 250 10.89 10.67 -10.92
C ALA A 250 12.09 9.71 -10.76
N ALA A 251 11.85 8.40 -10.71
CA ALA A 251 12.93 7.44 -10.73
C ALA A 251 13.78 7.70 -11.98
N ALA A 252 15.06 8.02 -11.78
CA ALA A 252 16.03 8.07 -12.86
C ALA A 252 16.27 6.63 -13.33
N GLY A 253 15.39 6.12 -14.19
CA GLY A 253 15.45 4.73 -14.63
C GLY A 253 14.10 4.18 -15.07
N GLY A 254 13.52 4.75 -16.13
CA GLY A 254 12.62 3.96 -16.96
C GLY A 254 13.42 2.81 -17.60
N PRO A 255 12.81 1.65 -17.88
CA PRO A 255 13.50 0.56 -18.55
C PRO A 255 13.91 1.06 -19.95
N THR A 256 15.20 1.31 -20.14
CA THR A 256 15.80 1.42 -21.46
C THR A 256 15.82 0.03 -22.07
N GLY A 257 14.66 -0.40 -22.56
CA GLY A 257 14.57 -1.47 -23.54
C GLY A 257 15.24 -1.02 -24.83
N ARG A 258 16.55 -1.27 -24.95
CA ARG A 258 17.29 -1.41 -26.22
C ARG A 258 18.50 -2.30 -25.99
N ARG A 259 18.35 -3.59 -26.25
CA ARG A 259 18.86 -4.27 -27.45
C ARG A 259 18.25 -5.66 -27.54
#